data_AF-A0A7J8EBR0-F1
#
_entry.id   AF-A0A7J8EBR0-F1
#
_cell.length_a   1.000
_cell.length_b   1.000
_cell.length_c   1.000
_cell.angle_alpha   90.00
_cell.angle_beta   90.00
_cell.angle_gamma   90.00
#
_symmetry.space_group_name_H-M   'P 1'
#
loop_
_entity.id
_entity.type
_entity.pdbx_description
1 polymer ?
#
loop_
_entity_poly.entity_id
_entity_poly.type
_entity_poly.pdbx_seq_one_letter_code
_entity_poly.pdbx_strand_id
1 'polypeptide(L)'
;MAHIQSIHLLYPAECDMQLFGPRGEIVSPVMSSDGRNVGGCRIFIDVAPWARIAIHALTTNMGTGTDASYILIRDIHSLKTMTFRGQQSLYWESEGSQAEMEFSQGFLETHARLRGQYWTLHSGAQEPRSGLP
;
A
#
# COMPACT_ATOMS: atom_id res chain seq x y z
N MET A 1 -32.16 4.76 30.24
CA MET A 1 -31.74 5.03 28.86
C MET A 1 -30.22 5.08 28.85
N ALA A 2 -29.57 3.98 28.45
CA ALA A 2 -28.12 3.90 28.43
C ALA A 2 -27.60 4.48 27.11
N HIS A 3 -26.79 5.53 27.19
CA HIS A 3 -26.04 6.10 26.07
C HIS A 3 -25.02 5.06 25.60
N ILE A 4 -25.30 4.40 24.48
CA ILE A 4 -24.29 3.66 23.74
C ILE A 4 -23.51 4.71 22.95
N GLN A 5 -22.45 5.22 23.56
CA GLN A 5 -21.50 6.08 22.86
C GLN A 5 -20.70 5.16 21.93
N SER A 6 -21.18 5.10 20.68
CA SER A 6 -20.72 4.24 19.60
C SER A 6 -19.20 4.17 19.52
N ILE A 7 -18.72 2.94 19.56
CA ILE A 7 -17.43 2.43 19.12
C ILE A 7 -16.95 3.25 17.92
N HIS A 8 -16.12 4.26 18.19
CA HIS A 8 -15.50 5.12 17.18
C HIS A 8 -14.06 4.69 16.89
N LEU A 9 -13.74 3.43 17.17
CA LEU A 9 -12.41 2.88 17.03
C LEU A 9 -12.50 1.55 16.28
N LEU A 10 -11.81 1.49 15.14
CA LEU A 10 -11.47 0.31 14.35
C LEU A 10 -12.52 -0.18 13.34
N TYR A 11 -12.96 0.68 12.44
CA TYR A 11 -13.10 0.22 11.06
C TYR A 11 -11.90 0.82 10.30
N PRO A 12 -11.07 0.00 9.62
CA PRO A 12 -10.27 0.51 8.50
C PRO A 12 -11.20 1.36 7.63
N ALA A 13 -10.69 2.39 6.95
CA ALA A 13 -11.52 3.02 5.90
C ALA A 13 -12.07 1.86 5.06
N GLU A 14 -13.35 1.86 4.68
CA GLU A 14 -13.99 0.67 4.09
C GLU A 14 -13.28 0.14 2.82
N CYS A 15 -12.35 0.94 2.29
CA CYS A 15 -11.47 0.67 1.17
C CYS A 15 -10.04 0.21 1.51
N ASP A 16 -9.65 0.16 2.79
CA ASP A 16 -8.33 -0.31 3.18
C ASP A 16 -8.19 -1.82 2.91
N MET A 17 -7.07 -2.21 2.32
CA MET A 17 -6.82 -3.60 1.95
C MET A 17 -5.54 -4.12 2.57
N GLN A 18 -5.54 -5.40 2.89
CA GLN A 18 -4.38 -6.10 3.41
C GLN A 18 -3.98 -7.21 2.45
N LEU A 19 -2.73 -7.19 2.02
CA LEU A 19 -2.13 -8.15 1.10
C LEU A 19 -1.10 -8.98 1.86
N PHE A 20 -1.06 -10.28 1.57
CA PHE A 20 -0.20 -11.25 2.24
C PHE A 20 0.53 -12.14 1.23
N GLY A 21 1.61 -12.76 1.68
CA GLY A 21 2.33 -13.79 0.92
C GLY A 21 3.44 -13.23 0.03
N PRO A 22 4.16 -14.11 -0.69
CA PRO A 22 5.43 -13.75 -1.34
C PRO A 22 5.28 -12.91 -2.61
N ARG A 23 4.06 -12.78 -3.15
CA ARG A 23 3.74 -11.99 -4.34
C ARG A 23 2.24 -11.75 -4.41
N GLY A 24 1.85 -10.67 -5.07
CA GLY A 24 0.45 -10.37 -5.35
C GLY A 24 0.29 -9.15 -6.24
N GLU A 25 -0.94 -8.92 -6.69
CA GLU A 25 -1.30 -7.73 -7.47
C GLU A 25 -1.66 -6.58 -6.53
N ILE A 26 -1.31 -5.36 -6.93
CA ILE A 26 -1.73 -4.12 -6.29
C ILE A 26 -2.69 -3.43 -7.25
N VAL A 27 -3.89 -3.15 -6.78
CA VAL A 27 -4.89 -2.39 -7.52
C VAL A 27 -5.33 -1.21 -6.67
N SER A 28 -5.48 -0.03 -7.28
CA SER A 28 -5.99 1.15 -6.57
C SER A 28 -7.35 0.84 -5.96
N PRO A 29 -7.58 1.18 -4.68
CA PRO A 29 -8.89 1.06 -4.06
C PRO A 29 -9.93 1.90 -4.82
N VAL A 30 -11.18 1.44 -4.79
CA VAL A 30 -12.32 2.20 -5.28
C VAL A 30 -13.00 2.89 -4.11
N MET A 31 -13.30 4.18 -4.28
CA MET A 31 -14.06 4.92 -3.28
C MET A 31 -15.48 4.30 -3.21
N SER A 32 -15.92 3.91 -2.03
CA SER A 32 -17.32 3.49 -1.81
C SER A 32 -18.27 4.66 -2.10
N SER A 33 -19.45 4.37 -2.67
CA SER A 33 -20.42 5.38 -3.12
C SER A 33 -20.92 6.32 -2.02
N ASP A 34 -20.74 5.93 -0.76
CA ASP A 34 -21.24 6.66 0.41
C ASP A 34 -20.31 7.80 0.87
N GLY A 35 -19.23 8.08 0.13
CA GLY A 35 -18.39 9.28 0.32
C GLY A 35 -17.73 9.39 1.69
N ARG A 36 -17.66 8.29 2.45
CA ARG A 36 -17.30 8.29 3.87
C ARG A 36 -15.81 8.08 4.14
N ASN A 37 -14.99 7.92 3.11
CA ASN A 37 -13.53 7.77 3.23
C ASN A 37 -12.86 9.14 3.46
N VAL A 38 -13.14 9.73 4.62
CA VAL A 38 -12.49 10.94 5.11
C VAL A 38 -11.02 10.59 5.40
N GLY A 39 -10.13 10.81 4.43
CA GLY A 39 -8.68 10.63 4.63
C GLY A 39 -7.93 9.78 3.60
N GLY A 40 -8.59 9.26 2.55
CA GLY A 40 -7.96 8.37 1.57
C GLY A 40 -8.07 6.88 1.93
N CYS A 41 -7.37 6.03 1.17
CA CYS A 41 -7.38 4.57 1.34
C CYS A 41 -5.97 4.03 1.45
N ARG A 42 -5.77 2.94 2.20
CA ARG A 42 -4.46 2.35 2.44
C ARG A 42 -4.41 0.88 2.03
N ILE A 43 -3.28 0.47 1.47
CA ILE A 43 -2.95 -0.92 1.23
C ILE A 43 -1.77 -1.29 2.13
N PHE A 44 -1.95 -2.33 2.93
CA PHE A 44 -0.93 -2.88 3.79
C PHE A 44 -0.41 -4.17 3.15
N ILE A 45 0.90 -4.31 3.06
CA ILE A 45 1.56 -5.50 2.50
C ILE A 45 2.42 -6.11 3.61
N ASP A 46 2.05 -7.32 4.02
CA ASP A 46 2.77 -8.09 5.03
C ASP A 46 3.32 -9.37 4.41
N VAL A 47 4.65 -9.48 4.38
CA VAL A 47 5.36 -10.66 3.90
C VAL A 47 6.06 -11.38 5.05
N ALA A 48 6.70 -12.51 4.75
CA ALA A 48 7.45 -13.25 5.76
C ALA A 48 8.51 -12.37 6.44
N PRO A 49 8.73 -12.48 7.77
CA PRO A 49 9.62 -11.58 8.53
C PRO A 49 11.08 -11.49 8.02
N TRP A 50 11.55 -12.52 7.32
CA TRP A 50 12.90 -12.58 6.74
C TRP A 50 12.98 -12.01 5.32
N ALA A 51 11.85 -11.67 4.70
CA ALA A 51 11.80 -11.15 3.34
C ALA A 51 11.68 -9.63 3.32
N ARG A 52 12.18 -9.04 2.23
CA ARG A 52 11.93 -7.64 1.85
C ARG A 52 10.88 -7.60 0.75
N ILE A 53 10.33 -6.44 0.46
CA ILE A 53 9.25 -6.23 -0.52
C ILE A 53 9.81 -5.37 -1.65
N ALA A 54 9.58 -5.79 -2.88
CA ALA A 54 9.68 -4.93 -4.06
C ALA A 54 8.29 -4.67 -4.61
N ILE A 55 8.06 -3.45 -5.08
CA ILE A 55 6.81 -3.00 -5.67
C ILE A 55 7.11 -2.40 -7.03
N HIS A 56 6.39 -2.86 -8.04
CA HIS A 56 6.35 -2.21 -9.35
C HIS A 56 4.90 -1.91 -9.72
N ALA A 57 4.60 -0.63 -9.93
CA ALA A 57 3.24 -0.20 -10.23
C ALA A 57 3.21 0.91 -11.29
N LEU A 58 2.10 0.98 -12.01
CA LEU A 58 1.83 1.99 -13.02
C LEU A 58 0.49 2.64 -12.73
N THR A 59 0.48 3.97 -12.72
CA THR A 59 -0.75 4.77 -12.72
C THR A 59 -1.23 4.96 -14.15
N THR A 60 -2.53 4.80 -14.36
CA THR A 60 -3.24 4.97 -15.64
C THR A 60 -4.48 5.84 -15.43
N ASN A 61 -4.95 6.52 -16.49
CA ASN A 61 -6.14 7.37 -16.45
C ASN A 61 -6.11 8.46 -15.36
N MET A 62 -4.93 9.02 -15.08
CA MET A 62 -4.87 10.20 -14.24
C MET A 62 -5.38 11.38 -15.08
N GLY A 63 -6.52 11.96 -14.71
CA GLY A 63 -6.95 13.25 -15.26
C GLY A 63 -5.92 14.34 -14.95
N THR A 64 -6.29 15.62 -15.07
CA THR A 64 -5.47 16.70 -14.51
C THR A 64 -5.50 16.60 -12.98
N GLY A 65 -4.68 15.72 -12.42
CA GLY A 65 -4.55 15.50 -10.99
C GLY A 65 -4.19 16.83 -10.34
N THR A 66 -4.96 17.20 -9.32
CA THR A 66 -4.66 18.38 -8.51
C THR A 66 -3.36 18.15 -7.75
N ASP A 67 -2.69 19.21 -7.27
CA ASP A 67 -1.48 19.08 -6.44
C ASP A 67 -1.68 18.25 -5.16
N ALA A 68 -2.94 18.02 -4.78
CA ALA A 68 -3.36 17.17 -3.67
C ALA A 68 -3.46 15.67 -4.03
N SER A 69 -3.31 15.29 -5.30
CA SER A 69 -3.40 13.89 -5.77
C SER A 69 -2.03 13.20 -5.69
N TYR A 70 -1.84 12.38 -4.67
CA TYR A 70 -0.62 11.60 -4.46
C TYR A 70 -0.88 10.14 -4.05
N ILE A 71 0.14 9.32 -4.26
CA ILE A 71 0.30 7.98 -3.68
C ILE A 71 1.58 8.02 -2.83
N LEU A 72 1.52 7.53 -1.59
CA LEU A 72 2.65 7.47 -0.68
C LEU A 72 2.97 6.01 -0.39
N ILE A 73 4.22 5.58 -0.56
CA ILE A 73 4.68 4.28 -0.08
C ILE A 73 5.55 4.52 1.15
N ARG A 74 5.27 3.81 2.24
CA ARG A 74 5.97 3.88 3.51
C ARG A 74 6.49 2.50 3.89
N ASP A 75 7.80 2.44 4.15
CA ASP A 75 8.40 1.30 4.83
C ASP A 75 8.03 1.36 6.31
N ILE A 76 7.43 0.30 6.87
CA ILE A 76 7.05 0.29 8.28
C ILE A 76 8.26 0.07 9.19
N HIS A 77 9.30 -0.61 8.70
CA HIS A 77 10.52 -0.88 9.46
C HIS A 77 11.40 0.37 9.60
N SER A 78 11.72 1.03 8.49
CA SER A 78 12.59 2.23 8.49
C SER A 78 11.83 3.55 8.60
N LEU A 79 10.50 3.52 8.49
CA LEU A 79 9.62 4.69 8.40
C LEU A 79 9.93 5.60 7.20
N LYS A 80 10.74 5.12 6.24
CA LYS A 80 11.08 5.85 5.03
C LYS A 80 9.86 5.93 4.12
N THR A 81 9.56 7.13 3.66
CA THR A 81 8.44 7.40 2.77
C THR A 81 8.90 7.81 1.38
N MET A 82 8.12 7.45 0.37
CA MET A 82 8.31 7.86 -1.02
C MET A 82 6.96 8.27 -1.62
N THR A 83 6.87 9.51 -2.06
CA THR A 83 5.63 10.08 -2.61
C THR A 83 5.69 10.13 -4.13
N PHE A 84 4.62 9.68 -4.77
CA PHE A 84 4.43 9.70 -6.21
C PHE A 84 3.23 10.57 -6.57
N ARG A 85 3.39 11.36 -7.63
CA ARG A 85 2.36 12.24 -8.19
C ARG A 85 2.33 12.10 -9.71
N GLY A 86 1.16 12.22 -10.32
CA GLY A 86 1.02 12.14 -11.78
C GLY A 86 1.09 10.71 -12.35
N GLN A 87 1.02 10.63 -13.68
CA GLN A 87 1.14 9.38 -14.42
C GLN A 87 2.62 8.97 -14.51
N GLN A 88 3.00 7.93 -13.78
CA GLN A 88 4.35 7.36 -13.81
C GLN A 88 4.35 5.87 -13.45
N SER A 89 5.33 5.14 -13.97
CA SER A 89 5.72 3.83 -13.47
C SER A 89 6.65 4.01 -12.28
N LEU A 90 6.41 3.27 -11.20
CA LEU A 90 7.26 3.29 -10.01
C LEU A 90 7.88 1.93 -9.77
N TYR A 91 9.11 1.97 -9.28
CA TYR A 91 9.81 0.85 -8.65
C TYR A 91 10.23 1.28 -7.24
N TRP A 92 9.94 0.44 -6.25
CA TRP A 92 10.27 0.70 -4.86
C TRP A 92 10.65 -0.60 -4.16
N GLU A 93 11.58 -0.51 -3.21
CA GLU A 93 11.98 -1.64 -2.36
C GLU A 93 11.92 -1.22 -0.90
N SER A 94 11.43 -2.11 -0.05
CA SER A 94 11.50 -1.98 1.40
C SER A 94 12.84 -2.49 1.93
N GLU A 95 13.17 -2.07 3.15
CA GLU A 95 14.19 -2.64 4.03
C GLU A 95 13.59 -3.70 4.97
N GLY A 96 12.27 -3.63 5.25
CA GLY A 96 11.55 -4.57 6.12
C GLY A 96 10.54 -5.48 5.42
N SER A 97 9.84 -6.30 6.19
CA SER A 97 8.79 -7.22 5.71
C SER A 97 7.39 -6.60 5.61
N GLN A 98 7.27 -5.29 5.83
CA GLN A 98 6.00 -4.59 5.90
C GLN A 98 6.06 -3.26 5.13
N ALA A 99 5.05 -3.01 4.30
CA ALA A 99 4.91 -1.77 3.55
C ALA A 99 3.46 -1.27 3.62
N GLU A 100 3.30 0.06 3.69
CA GLU A 100 2.02 0.75 3.65
C GLU A 100 1.98 1.64 2.40
N MET A 101 0.93 1.53 1.60
CA MET A 101 0.67 2.39 0.46
C MET A 101 -0.58 3.22 0.73
N GLU A 102 -0.45 4.53 0.85
CA GLU A 102 -1.57 5.46 1.03
C GLU A 102 -1.95 6.11 -0.30
N PHE A 103 -3.24 6.08 -0.62
CA PHE A 103 -3.86 6.74 -1.75
C PHE A 103 -4.63 7.94 -1.21
N SER A 104 -4.19 9.15 -1.59
CA SER A 104 -4.88 10.38 -1.22
C SER A 104 -6.33 10.40 -1.72
N GLN A 105 -7.20 11.12 -1.01
CA GLN A 105 -8.56 11.36 -1.45
C GLN A 105 -8.62 11.96 -2.87
N GLY A 106 -7.76 12.95 -3.17
CA GLY A 106 -7.68 13.55 -4.50
C GLY A 106 -7.34 12.54 -5.60
N PHE A 107 -6.48 11.56 -5.32
CA PHE A 107 -6.20 10.48 -6.26
C PHE A 107 -7.44 9.64 -6.55
N LEU A 108 -8.19 9.26 -5.51
CA LEU A 108 -9.39 8.43 -5.64
C LEU A 108 -10.53 9.15 -6.38
N GLU A 109 -10.69 10.46 -6.15
CA GLU A 109 -11.70 11.31 -6.80
C GLU A 109 -11.43 11.50 -8.30
N THR A 110 -10.17 11.51 -8.73
CA THR A 110 -9.81 11.63 -10.16
C THR A 110 -10.15 10.40 -11.00
N HIS A 111 -10.67 9.33 -10.38
CA HIS A 111 -10.92 8.03 -11.02
C HIS A 111 -9.65 7.42 -11.66
N ALA A 112 -8.47 7.87 -11.23
CA ALA A 112 -7.20 7.30 -11.62
C ALA A 112 -7.13 5.84 -11.16
N ARG A 113 -6.44 5.02 -11.96
CA ARG A 113 -6.24 3.61 -11.66
C ARG A 113 -4.77 3.32 -11.51
N LEU A 114 -4.40 2.75 -10.36
CA LEU A 114 -3.08 2.17 -10.19
C LEU A 114 -3.20 0.66 -10.36
N ARG A 115 -2.29 0.09 -11.15
CA ARG A 115 -2.10 -1.36 -11.24
C ARG A 115 -0.63 -1.69 -11.11
N GLY A 116 -0.32 -2.65 -10.27
CA GLY A 116 1.04 -3.08 -10.02
C GLY A 116 1.10 -4.49 -9.48
N GLN A 117 2.31 -4.90 -9.12
CA GLN A 117 2.60 -6.16 -8.48
C GLN A 117 3.64 -5.92 -7.39
N TYR A 118 3.55 -6.69 -6.32
CA TYR A 118 4.62 -6.80 -5.34
C TYR A 118 5.17 -8.22 -5.32
N TRP A 119 6.42 -8.34 -4.89
CA TRP A 119 7.07 -9.63 -4.65
C TRP A 119 8.10 -9.53 -3.53
N THR A 120 8.40 -10.66 -2.92
CA THR A 120 9.43 -10.76 -1.90
C THR A 120 10.81 -10.82 -2.53
N LEU A 121 11.71 -9.99 -2.02
CA LEU A 121 13.14 -10.13 -2.20
C LEU A 121 13.69 -10.99 -1.06
N HIS A 122 14.57 -11.93 -1.40
CA HIS A 122 15.33 -12.66 -0.38
C HIS A 122 16.29 -11.67 0.29
N SER A 123 16.08 -11.40 1.59
CA SER A 123 17.14 -10.81 2.40
C SER A 123 18.23 -11.86 2.48
N GLY A 124 19.46 -11.54 2.06
CA GLY A 124 20.59 -12.49 2.01
C GLY A 124 21.06 -13.05 3.36
N ALA A 125 20.20 -13.14 4.37
CA ALA A 125 20.50 -13.56 5.73
C ALA A 125 20.08 -14.99 6.08
N GLN A 126 19.66 -15.83 5.13
CA GLN A 126 19.57 -17.29 5.32
C GLN A 126 19.88 -18.06 4.03
N GLU A 127 21.17 -18.22 3.74
CA GLU A 127 21.63 -19.53 3.26
C GLU A 127 21.80 -20.38 4.53
N PRO A 128 21.00 -21.44 4.76
CA PRO A 128 21.47 -22.52 5.60
C PRO A 128 22.71 -23.05 4.87
N ARG A 129 23.89 -22.84 5.46
CA ARG A 129 25.08 -23.61 5.10
C ARG A 129 24.66 -25.07 5.08
N SER A 130 24.43 -25.63 3.90
CA SER A 130 24.22 -27.04 3.70
C SER A 130 25.46 -27.73 4.24
N GLY A 131 25.34 -28.32 5.42
CA GLY A 131 26.38 -29.19 5.97
C GLY A 131 26.57 -30.32 4.97
N LEU A 132 27.77 -30.42 4.41
CA LEU A 132 28.24 -31.60 3.71
C LEU A 132 28.28 -32.79 4.67
N PRO A 133 27.87 -33.98 4.22
CA PRO A 133 28.61 -35.22 4.45
C PRO A 133 29.63 -35.48 3.33
#